data_AF-A0A353FMQ2-F1
#
_entry.id   AF-A0A353FMQ2-F1
#
_cell.length_a   1.000
_cell.length_b   1.000
_cell.length_c   1.000
_cell.angle_alpha   90.00
_cell.angle_beta   90.00
_cell.angle_gamma   90.00
#
_symmetry.space_group_name_H-M   'P 1'
#
loop_
_entity.id
_entity.type
_entity.pdbx_description
1 polymer ?
#
loop_
_entity_poly.entity_id
_entity_poly.type
_entity_poly.pdbx_seq_one_letter_code
_entity_poly.pdbx_strand_id
1 'polypeptide(L)'
;MRKRGIFSLWRTILRPRATLLSSHRLISMELFDWMARGGHDRLLAVQDSASGLRAWIALHEVTRGPAYGGIRVWHYRTESEAAMDALRLSKAMTIKCVLAGVRGGGGKTVVLANELKDRAAAVEVLGREIEALGGVYRTGPDAGFTLADQQALARTTRWGVCHAPELRPSGEATAEGALWGLKAGLRALGENSLSGIRVAIQGLGAVGLVLARRLQESGADVVAADTSSEACEKGVALGIDLVDPGDILAQECDVLAPCALGGVLHDLSIPRLHTRMVAPCANNTLAGPNNAAQLDALGVLYLPDFVLNAGALIEGAGHDASGQSDWEKELRGIGDTVTEVIRRARADSCSTLKAARHLASEMLADEKSLEVPAEVAEPVGA
;
A
#
# COMPACT_ATOMS: atom_id res chain seq x y z
N MET A 1 70.66 48.17 -13.15
CA MET A 1 71.60 47.06 -12.82
C MET A 1 70.87 45.74 -13.00
N ARG A 2 71.42 44.87 -13.86
CA ARG A 2 70.99 43.48 -14.04
C ARG A 2 71.18 42.70 -12.74
N LYS A 3 70.24 41.81 -12.38
CA LYS A 3 70.57 40.44 -11.98
C LYS A 3 69.45 39.50 -12.45
N ARG A 4 69.85 38.56 -13.31
CA ARG A 4 69.11 37.39 -13.75
C ARG A 4 69.29 36.27 -12.72
N GLY A 5 68.28 35.42 -12.57
CA GLY A 5 68.36 33.99 -12.26
C GLY A 5 67.06 33.39 -12.79
N ILE A 6 67.02 32.79 -13.99
CA ILE A 6 67.46 31.44 -14.37
C ILE A 6 66.79 30.34 -13.55
N PHE A 7 65.67 29.83 -14.07
CA PHE A 7 65.37 28.41 -14.36
C PHE A 7 64.34 28.47 -15.51
N SER A 8 64.65 28.19 -16.80
CA SER A 8 64.91 26.88 -17.41
C SER A 8 63.78 25.89 -17.03
N LEU A 9 62.94 25.32 -17.91
CA LEU A 9 63.10 24.85 -19.29
C LEU A 9 61.68 24.78 -19.94
N TRP A 10 61.43 25.49 -21.04
CA TRP A 10 61.10 24.92 -22.36
C TRP A 10 60.71 23.42 -22.41
N ARG A 11 59.46 23.11 -22.73
CA ARG A 11 59.07 22.66 -24.09
C ARG A 11 57.55 22.42 -24.24
N THR A 12 56.98 23.26 -25.08
CA THR A 12 55.82 23.04 -25.95
C THR A 12 55.83 21.66 -26.60
N ILE A 13 54.65 21.05 -26.79
CA ILE A 13 54.15 20.49 -28.07
C ILE A 13 52.79 19.78 -27.88
N LEU A 14 51.78 20.27 -28.63
CA LEU A 14 50.53 19.63 -29.10
C LEU A 14 49.30 19.53 -28.16
N ARG A 15 48.31 20.41 -28.40
CA ARG A 15 46.87 20.04 -28.45
C ARG A 15 46.65 19.06 -29.64
N PRO A 16 45.51 18.35 -29.86
CA PRO A 16 44.18 18.42 -29.24
C PRO A 16 43.48 17.05 -29.00
N ARG A 17 42.34 17.02 -28.27
CA ARG A 17 41.05 16.40 -28.72
C ARG A 17 40.08 16.25 -27.56
N ALA A 18 38.81 16.42 -27.90
CA ALA A 18 37.66 16.29 -27.04
C ALA A 18 37.63 14.94 -26.32
N THR A 19 37.48 14.98 -25.01
CA THR A 19 36.67 14.00 -24.29
C THR A 19 35.43 14.76 -23.85
N LEU A 20 34.34 14.56 -24.59
CA LEU A 20 32.99 14.62 -24.05
C LEU A 20 32.97 13.68 -22.83
N LEU A 21 33.33 14.20 -21.66
CA LEU A 21 32.83 13.65 -20.42
C LEU A 21 31.35 13.95 -20.45
N SER A 22 30.60 12.98 -20.99
CA SER A 22 29.19 12.79 -20.68
C SER A 22 29.07 13.01 -19.18
N SER A 23 28.59 14.20 -18.83
CA SER A 23 28.23 14.54 -17.49
C SER A 23 27.03 13.66 -17.22
N HIS A 24 27.26 12.47 -16.65
CA HIS A 24 26.23 11.86 -15.84
C HIS A 24 26.01 12.88 -14.73
N ARG A 25 25.05 13.80 -14.97
CA ARG A 25 24.43 14.52 -13.88
C ARG A 25 23.89 13.40 -13.01
N LEU A 26 24.62 13.07 -11.95
CA LEU A 26 24.03 12.51 -10.77
C LEU A 26 22.90 13.49 -10.45
N ILE A 27 21.68 13.11 -10.79
CA ILE A 27 20.49 13.88 -10.42
C ILE A 27 20.48 13.76 -8.90
N SER A 28 20.98 14.81 -8.24
CA SER A 28 20.89 14.94 -6.78
C SER A 28 19.41 14.79 -6.41
N MET A 29 19.11 13.89 -5.49
CA MET A 29 17.76 13.73 -5.00
C MET A 29 17.51 14.81 -3.95
N GLU A 30 16.74 15.83 -4.31
CA GLU A 30 16.30 16.86 -3.38
C GLU A 30 15.06 16.37 -2.62
N LEU A 31 15.28 15.75 -1.45
CA LEU A 31 14.20 15.13 -0.66
C LEU A 31 13.10 16.13 -0.26
N PHE A 32 13.47 17.38 0.04
CA PHE A 32 12.49 18.42 0.37
C PHE A 32 11.55 18.72 -0.79
N ASP A 33 12.03 18.71 -2.04
CA ASP A 33 11.17 18.91 -3.21
C ASP A 33 10.19 17.75 -3.37
N TRP A 34 10.64 16.52 -3.13
CA TRP A 34 9.77 15.34 -3.17
C TRP A 34 8.74 15.35 -2.05
N MET A 35 9.12 15.73 -0.83
CA MET A 35 8.20 15.92 0.28
C MET A 35 7.17 17.02 -0.02
N ALA A 36 7.59 18.17 -0.53
CA ALA A 36 6.71 19.28 -0.88
C ALA A 36 5.71 18.91 -1.99
N ARG A 37 6.17 18.21 -3.05
CA ARG A 37 5.30 17.69 -4.12
C ARG A 37 4.35 16.60 -3.63
N GLY A 38 4.84 15.79 -2.70
CA GLY A 38 4.08 14.71 -2.09
C GLY A 38 3.02 15.22 -1.12
N GLY A 39 3.29 16.34 -0.45
CA GLY A 39 2.50 16.86 0.66
C GLY A 39 2.87 16.22 2.00
N HIS A 40 4.12 15.81 2.19
CA HIS A 40 4.58 15.09 3.38
C HIS A 40 4.95 16.01 4.54
N ASP A 41 4.43 15.68 5.72
CA ASP A 41 4.76 16.40 6.95
C ASP A 41 6.17 16.10 7.46
N ARG A 42 6.58 14.81 7.47
CA ARG A 42 7.87 14.39 8.06
C ARG A 42 8.50 13.23 7.31
N LEU A 43 9.84 13.27 7.24
CA LEU A 43 10.68 12.15 6.80
C LEU A 43 11.84 12.02 7.77
N LEU A 44 12.00 10.83 8.36
CA LEU A 44 13.04 10.54 9.33
C LEU A 44 13.99 9.48 8.76
N ALA A 45 15.28 9.77 8.78
CA ALA A 45 16.33 8.79 8.59
C ALA A 45 16.65 8.13 9.94
N VAL A 46 16.63 6.81 9.99
CA VAL A 46 17.00 6.05 11.19
C VAL A 46 18.22 5.19 10.86
N GLN A 47 19.26 5.30 11.68
CA GLN A 47 20.52 4.60 11.49
C GLN A 47 21.05 4.07 12.82
N ASP A 48 21.54 2.82 12.82
CA ASP A 48 22.35 2.29 13.91
C ASP A 48 23.51 1.44 13.36
N SER A 49 24.74 1.83 13.71
CA SER A 49 25.95 1.22 13.18
C SER A 49 26.23 -0.18 13.76
N ALA A 50 25.76 -0.43 14.99
CA ALA A 50 25.97 -1.70 15.68
C ALA A 50 25.12 -2.82 15.06
N SER A 51 23.82 -2.60 14.93
CA SER A 51 22.89 -3.54 14.29
C SER A 51 22.93 -3.51 12.76
N GLY A 52 23.45 -2.44 12.16
CA GLY A 52 23.43 -2.21 10.71
C GLY A 52 22.10 -1.64 10.21
N LEU A 53 21.23 -1.15 11.10
CA LEU A 53 19.96 -0.55 10.71
C LEU A 53 20.19 0.67 9.81
N ARG A 54 19.51 0.67 8.66
CA ARG A 54 19.25 1.83 7.81
C ARG A 54 17.79 1.79 7.41
N ALA A 55 17.04 2.81 7.79
CA ALA A 55 15.61 2.87 7.55
C ALA A 55 15.12 4.30 7.31
N TRP A 56 13.98 4.41 6.63
CA TRP A 56 13.23 5.64 6.49
C TRP A 56 11.85 5.48 7.11
N ILE A 57 11.43 6.46 7.91
CA ILE A 57 10.05 6.62 8.38
C ILE A 57 9.47 7.85 7.70
N ALA A 58 8.48 7.66 6.82
CA ALA A 58 7.78 8.74 6.14
C ALA A 58 6.38 8.91 6.73
N LEU A 59 6.04 10.11 7.17
CA LEU A 59 4.71 10.50 7.64
C LEU A 59 4.15 11.51 6.64
N HIS A 60 3.09 11.11 5.93
CA HIS A 60 2.52 11.95 4.88
C HIS A 60 1.53 12.97 5.43
N GLU A 61 0.69 12.56 6.37
CA GLU A 61 -0.32 13.43 6.99
C GLU A 61 -0.42 13.02 8.47
N VAL A 62 -0.37 13.97 9.40
CA VAL A 62 -0.53 13.74 10.85
C VAL A 62 -1.52 14.70 11.52
N THR A 63 -2.14 15.65 10.80
CA THR A 63 -3.10 16.59 11.37
C THR A 63 -4.47 15.95 11.64
N ARG A 64 -4.88 14.96 10.85
CA ARG A 64 -6.15 14.22 11.00
C ARG A 64 -6.15 13.25 12.19
N GLY A 65 -5.00 12.94 12.76
CA GLY A 65 -4.80 11.89 13.75
C GLY A 65 -3.48 11.15 13.52
N PRO A 66 -3.27 9.98 14.17
CA PRO A 66 -2.06 9.19 13.97
C PRO A 66 -1.88 8.80 12.50
N ALA A 67 -0.63 8.74 12.05
CA ALA A 67 -0.27 8.18 10.77
C ALA A 67 -0.18 6.66 10.88
N TYR A 68 -0.98 5.93 10.09
CA TYR A 68 -0.98 4.46 10.09
C TYR A 68 -0.13 3.92 8.93
N GLY A 69 0.71 2.92 9.18
CA GLY A 69 1.54 2.32 8.14
C GLY A 69 2.41 1.16 8.59
N GLY A 70 2.58 0.15 7.74
CA GLY A 70 3.45 -0.99 8.07
C GLY A 70 4.96 -0.71 7.99
N ILE A 71 5.75 -1.65 8.48
CA ILE A 71 7.21 -1.73 8.31
C ILE A 71 7.51 -2.71 7.19
N ARG A 72 8.16 -2.23 6.13
CA ARG A 72 8.65 -3.05 5.03
C ARG A 72 10.13 -3.33 5.22
N VAL A 73 10.54 -4.58 5.13
CA VAL A 73 11.95 -5.00 5.13
C VAL A 73 12.29 -5.52 3.75
N TRP A 74 13.07 -4.77 2.97
CA TRP A 74 13.26 -5.07 1.55
C TRP A 74 14.67 -4.76 1.06
N HIS A 75 15.08 -5.46 0.00
CA HIS A 75 16.35 -5.24 -0.68
C HIS A 75 16.21 -4.10 -1.68
N TYR A 76 16.80 -2.94 -1.37
CA TYR A 76 16.85 -1.78 -2.26
C TYR A 76 18.25 -1.65 -2.87
N ARG A 77 18.33 -1.11 -4.09
CA ARG A 77 19.62 -0.88 -4.76
C ARG A 77 20.34 0.34 -4.20
N THR A 78 19.56 1.34 -3.77
CA THR A 78 20.07 2.62 -3.24
C THR A 78 19.19 3.14 -2.10
N GLU A 79 19.75 4.02 -1.26
CA GLU A 79 18.97 4.72 -0.23
C GLU A 79 17.88 5.61 -0.82
N SER A 80 18.16 6.24 -1.97
CA SER A 80 17.21 7.09 -2.68
C SER A 80 15.97 6.30 -3.11
N GLU A 81 16.17 5.07 -3.60
CA GLU A 81 15.06 4.18 -3.95
C GLU A 81 14.21 3.83 -2.73
N ALA A 82 14.84 3.55 -1.59
CA ALA A 82 14.14 3.27 -0.34
C ALA A 82 13.35 4.51 0.15
N ALA A 83 13.97 5.69 0.19
CA ALA A 83 13.32 6.93 0.60
C ALA A 83 12.09 7.26 -0.26
N MET A 84 12.24 7.12 -1.59
CA MET A 84 11.14 7.30 -2.55
C MET A 84 10.01 6.30 -2.33
N ASP A 85 10.33 5.03 -2.00
CA ASP A 85 9.29 4.03 -1.71
C ASP A 85 8.56 4.39 -0.41
N ALA A 86 9.27 4.82 0.64
CA ALA A 86 8.66 5.28 1.89
C ALA A 86 7.68 6.44 1.65
N LEU A 87 8.10 7.47 0.90
CA LEU A 87 7.27 8.63 0.57
C LEU A 87 6.02 8.22 -0.24
N ARG A 88 6.20 7.38 -1.27
CA ARG A 88 5.09 6.92 -2.12
C ARG A 88 4.06 6.13 -1.33
N LEU A 89 4.53 5.22 -0.47
CA LEU A 89 3.66 4.31 0.28
C LEU A 89 2.98 5.00 1.46
N SER A 90 3.61 5.97 2.13
CA SER A 90 2.95 6.75 3.19
C SER A 90 1.81 7.62 2.64
N LYS A 91 1.99 8.18 1.44
CA LYS A 91 0.92 8.87 0.71
C LYS A 91 -0.23 7.92 0.36
N ALA A 92 0.09 6.72 -0.14
CA ALA A 92 -0.92 5.70 -0.41
C ALA A 92 -1.70 5.30 0.85
N MET A 93 -1.03 5.21 2.01
CA MET A 93 -1.69 4.96 3.29
C MET A 93 -2.65 6.08 3.70
N THR A 94 -2.35 7.34 3.39
CA THR A 94 -3.28 8.44 3.67
C THR A 94 -4.57 8.30 2.86
N ILE A 95 -4.43 8.03 1.55
CA ILE A 95 -5.57 7.77 0.67
C ILE A 95 -6.39 6.59 1.19
N LYS A 96 -5.71 5.52 1.62
CA LYS A 96 -6.36 4.34 2.18
C LYS A 96 -7.13 4.65 3.46
N CYS A 97 -6.54 5.38 4.42
CA CYS A 97 -7.23 5.79 5.64
C CYS A 97 -8.49 6.62 5.34
N VAL A 98 -8.39 7.59 4.45
CA VAL A 98 -9.51 8.47 4.07
C VAL A 98 -10.67 7.67 3.51
N LEU A 99 -10.42 6.82 2.51
CA LEU A 99 -11.46 6.02 1.86
C LEU A 99 -12.02 4.91 2.75
N ALA A 100 -11.24 4.50 3.75
CA ALA A 100 -11.67 3.56 4.77
C ALA A 100 -12.48 4.23 5.91
N GLY A 101 -12.71 5.54 5.86
CA GLY A 101 -13.39 6.28 6.93
C GLY A 101 -12.57 6.37 8.23
N VAL A 102 -11.27 6.11 8.17
CA VAL A 102 -10.36 6.18 9.32
C VAL A 102 -9.89 7.62 9.50
N ARG A 103 -10.12 8.14 10.71
CA ARG A 103 -9.64 9.46 11.16
C ARG A 103 -8.16 9.39 11.55
N GLY A 104 -7.30 9.31 10.53
CA GLY A 104 -5.85 9.25 10.67
C GLY A 104 -5.16 9.44 9.34
N GLY A 105 -3.88 9.78 9.38
CA GLY A 105 -3.09 9.94 8.16
C GLY A 105 -2.35 8.67 7.76
N GLY A 106 -1.41 8.82 6.84
CA GLY A 106 -0.62 7.72 6.31
C GLY A 106 0.85 7.81 6.69
N GLY A 107 1.37 6.70 7.21
CA GLY A 107 2.79 6.50 7.48
C GLY A 107 3.36 5.35 6.67
N LYS A 108 4.68 5.22 6.66
CA LYS A 108 5.37 4.03 6.18
C LYS A 108 6.78 3.99 6.75
N THR A 109 7.21 2.80 7.16
CA THR A 109 8.63 2.53 7.41
C THR A 109 9.17 1.59 6.33
N VAL A 110 10.36 1.89 5.81
CA VAL A 110 11.13 0.96 4.98
C VAL A 110 12.50 0.73 5.61
N VAL A 111 12.92 -0.53 5.67
CA VAL A 111 14.21 -0.98 6.20
C VAL A 111 15.00 -1.58 5.05
N LEU A 112 16.25 -1.14 4.88
CA LEU A 112 17.17 -1.66 3.88
C LEU A 112 17.75 -2.99 4.37
N ALA A 113 17.22 -4.10 3.87
CA ALA A 113 17.56 -5.45 4.35
C ALA A 113 19.04 -5.83 4.13
N ASN A 114 19.67 -5.30 3.08
CA ASN A 114 21.06 -5.62 2.68
C ASN A 114 22.11 -5.30 3.74
N GLU A 115 21.81 -4.37 4.65
CA GLU A 115 22.81 -3.74 5.52
C GLU A 115 22.71 -4.25 6.97
N LEU A 116 21.70 -5.08 7.26
CA LEU A 116 21.43 -5.60 8.59
C LEU A 116 22.49 -6.63 9.00
N LYS A 117 23.11 -6.42 10.16
CA LYS A 117 24.03 -7.35 10.83
C LYS A 117 23.30 -8.15 11.91
N ASP A 118 22.49 -7.46 12.70
CA ASP A 118 21.61 -8.05 13.70
C ASP A 118 20.20 -7.49 13.52
N ARG A 119 19.33 -8.32 12.93
CA ARG A 119 17.97 -7.93 12.58
C ARG A 119 17.10 -7.66 13.80
N ALA A 120 17.22 -8.45 14.87
CA ALA A 120 16.40 -8.27 16.06
C ALA A 120 16.80 -6.99 16.79
N ALA A 121 18.10 -6.74 16.96
CA ALA A 121 18.60 -5.50 17.55
C ALA A 121 18.23 -4.27 16.71
N ALA A 122 18.30 -4.37 15.38
CA ALA A 122 17.88 -3.31 14.46
C ALA A 122 16.40 -2.96 14.62
N VAL A 123 15.53 -3.97 14.73
CA VAL A 123 14.09 -3.74 14.92
C VAL A 123 13.79 -3.14 16.31
N GLU A 124 14.55 -3.50 17.34
CA GLU A 124 14.45 -2.85 18.65
C GLU A 124 14.91 -1.38 18.65
N VAL A 125 15.96 -1.04 17.89
CA VAL A 125 16.34 0.36 17.66
C VAL A 125 15.19 1.11 16.99
N LEU A 126 14.67 0.53 15.91
CA LEU A 126 13.55 1.12 15.18
C LEU A 126 12.32 1.31 16.08
N GLY A 127 12.03 0.34 16.96
CA GLY A 127 10.94 0.45 17.93
C GLY A 127 11.14 1.60 18.91
N ARG A 128 12.37 1.84 19.41
CA ARG A 128 12.66 3.02 20.25
C ARG A 128 12.40 4.34 19.52
N GLU A 129 12.76 4.44 18.25
CA GLU A 129 12.48 5.64 17.44
C GLU A 129 10.96 5.85 17.24
N ILE A 130 10.22 4.76 17.01
CA ILE A 130 8.75 4.81 16.89
C ILE A 130 8.12 5.20 18.24
N GLU A 131 8.62 4.69 19.36
CA GLU A 131 8.16 5.08 20.70
C GLU A 131 8.38 6.57 20.97
N ALA A 132 9.54 7.11 20.56
CA ALA A 132 9.88 8.52 20.69
C ALA A 132 8.96 9.45 19.87
N LEU A 133 8.31 8.94 18.82
CA LEU A 133 7.25 9.68 18.09
C LEU A 133 5.98 9.86 18.91
N GLY A 134 5.89 9.29 20.12
CA GLY A 134 4.83 9.60 21.09
C GLY A 134 3.42 9.23 20.62
N GLY A 135 3.31 8.27 19.70
CA GLY A 135 2.04 7.88 19.12
C GLY A 135 1.57 8.75 17.95
N VAL A 136 2.44 9.56 17.35
CA VAL A 136 2.10 10.19 16.04
C VAL A 136 2.12 9.14 14.92
N TYR A 137 2.90 8.07 15.07
CA TYR A 137 2.97 6.97 14.11
C TYR A 137 2.48 5.66 14.72
N ARG A 138 1.63 4.95 13.99
CA ARG A 138 1.08 3.63 14.32
C ARG A 138 1.53 2.62 13.29
N THR A 139 2.21 1.59 13.76
CA THR A 139 2.93 0.65 12.90
C THR A 139 2.30 -0.72 12.81
N GLY A 140 2.68 -1.50 11.80
CA GLY A 140 2.19 -2.85 11.53
C GLY A 140 3.13 -3.65 10.61
N PRO A 141 2.77 -4.89 10.26
CA PRO A 141 3.54 -5.68 9.31
C PRO A 141 3.32 -5.18 7.86
N ASP A 142 4.37 -5.28 7.04
CA ASP A 142 4.34 -5.15 5.57
C ASP A 142 5.31 -6.21 4.99
N ALA A 143 5.53 -6.18 3.68
CA ALA A 143 6.41 -7.09 2.96
C ALA A 143 7.77 -7.25 3.63
N GLY A 144 8.15 -8.51 3.85
CA GLY A 144 9.42 -8.90 4.46
C GLY A 144 9.47 -8.78 5.98
N PHE A 145 8.49 -8.17 6.65
CA PHE A 145 8.41 -8.12 8.11
C PHE A 145 7.79 -9.40 8.67
N THR A 146 8.43 -9.99 9.66
CA THR A 146 8.13 -11.33 10.18
C THR A 146 7.56 -11.28 11.59
N LEU A 147 7.04 -12.42 12.06
CA LEU A 147 6.60 -12.57 13.46
C LEU A 147 7.76 -12.35 14.45
N ALA A 148 8.99 -12.76 14.10
CA ALA A 148 10.15 -12.52 14.94
C ALA A 148 10.48 -11.02 15.04
N ASP A 149 10.34 -10.27 13.95
CA ASP A 149 10.51 -8.81 13.97
C ASP A 149 9.42 -8.16 14.82
N GLN A 150 8.18 -8.62 14.70
CA GLN A 150 7.08 -8.12 15.52
C GLN A 150 7.34 -8.32 17.02
N GLN A 151 7.82 -9.51 17.41
CA GLN A 151 8.20 -9.79 18.79
C GLN A 151 9.35 -8.89 19.26
N ALA A 152 10.31 -8.57 18.38
CA ALA A 152 11.39 -7.64 18.69
C ALA A 152 10.89 -6.20 18.85
N LEU A 153 10.03 -5.75 17.95
CA LEU A 153 9.44 -4.41 17.97
C LEU A 153 8.66 -4.18 19.27
N ALA A 154 7.85 -5.15 19.68
CA ALA A 154 7.03 -5.08 20.89
C ALA A 154 7.83 -4.96 22.19
N ARG A 155 9.14 -5.29 22.19
CA ARG A 155 10.00 -5.08 23.36
C ARG A 155 10.32 -3.61 23.62
N THR A 156 10.12 -2.73 22.63
CA THR A 156 10.61 -1.34 22.68
C THR A 156 9.57 -0.29 22.31
N THR A 157 8.43 -0.68 21.73
CA THR A 157 7.31 0.24 21.52
C THR A 157 5.96 -0.44 21.67
N ARG A 158 4.97 0.34 22.14
CA ARG A 158 3.56 -0.08 22.22
C ARG A 158 2.73 0.31 20.99
N TRP A 159 3.28 1.06 20.04
CA TRP A 159 2.52 1.67 18.94
C TRP A 159 2.26 0.76 17.73
N GLY A 160 2.28 -0.57 17.94
CA GLY A 160 1.88 -1.55 16.92
C GLY A 160 0.37 -1.79 16.93
N VAL A 161 -0.32 -1.52 15.82
CA VAL A 161 -1.81 -1.52 15.78
C VAL A 161 -2.46 -2.79 15.27
N CYS A 162 -1.69 -3.71 14.69
CA CYS A 162 -2.27 -4.88 14.03
C CYS A 162 -2.46 -6.09 14.96
N HIS A 163 -2.19 -5.96 16.27
CA HIS A 163 -2.08 -7.12 17.16
C HIS A 163 -2.48 -6.79 18.60
N ALA A 164 -3.78 -6.59 18.83
CA ALA A 164 -4.36 -6.77 20.16
C ALA A 164 -5.02 -8.16 20.24
N PRO A 165 -5.01 -8.84 21.39
CA PRO A 165 -5.67 -10.15 21.56
C PRO A 165 -7.15 -10.18 21.12
N GLU A 166 -7.80 -9.02 21.16
CA GLU A 166 -9.21 -8.81 20.80
C GLU A 166 -9.43 -8.62 19.29
N LEU A 167 -8.37 -8.37 18.52
CA LEU A 167 -8.45 -8.20 17.06
C LEU A 167 -8.51 -9.54 16.35
N ARG A 168 -9.23 -9.57 15.22
CA ARG A 168 -9.14 -10.70 14.31
C ARG A 168 -7.75 -10.76 13.69
N PRO A 169 -7.30 -11.96 13.25
CA PRO A 169 -6.15 -12.05 12.38
C PRO A 169 -6.34 -11.12 11.17
N SER A 170 -5.31 -10.34 10.83
CA SER A 170 -5.43 -9.32 9.76
C SER A 170 -5.92 -9.89 8.42
N GLY A 171 -5.61 -11.15 8.14
CA GLY A 171 -6.10 -11.86 6.95
C GLY A 171 -7.62 -12.03 6.94
N GLU A 172 -8.20 -12.39 8.08
CA GLU A 172 -9.64 -12.57 8.26
C GLU A 172 -10.39 -11.24 8.19
N ALA A 173 -9.91 -10.21 8.91
CA ALA A 173 -10.45 -8.85 8.82
C ALA A 173 -10.51 -8.33 7.38
N THR A 174 -9.44 -8.56 6.63
CA THR A 174 -9.33 -8.16 5.22
C THR A 174 -10.29 -8.95 4.34
N ALA A 175 -10.44 -10.26 4.55
CA ALA A 175 -11.36 -11.10 3.78
C ALA A 175 -12.83 -10.71 4.01
N GLU A 176 -13.23 -10.45 5.26
CA GLU A 176 -14.58 -10.00 5.60
C GLU A 176 -14.89 -8.63 4.99
N GLY A 177 -13.92 -7.70 5.02
CA GLY A 177 -14.05 -6.41 4.35
C GLY A 177 -14.17 -6.53 2.84
N ALA A 178 -13.32 -7.37 2.23
CA ALA A 178 -13.33 -7.62 0.79
C ALA A 178 -14.66 -8.23 0.33
N LEU A 179 -15.31 -9.06 1.16
CA LEU A 179 -16.63 -9.62 0.84
C LEU A 179 -17.71 -8.53 0.69
N TRP A 180 -17.68 -7.49 1.52
CA TRP A 180 -18.61 -6.35 1.39
C TRP A 180 -18.37 -5.56 0.09
N GLY A 181 -17.12 -5.29 -0.25
CA GLY A 181 -16.76 -4.62 -1.50
C GLY A 181 -17.09 -5.45 -2.74
N LEU A 182 -16.84 -6.76 -2.71
CA LEU A 182 -17.19 -7.71 -3.78
C LEU A 182 -18.71 -7.73 -4.01
N LYS A 183 -19.51 -7.82 -2.93
CA LYS A 183 -20.97 -7.75 -3.02
C LYS A 183 -21.44 -6.41 -3.62
N ALA A 184 -20.79 -5.29 -3.29
CA ALA A 184 -21.09 -3.99 -3.89
C ALA A 184 -20.78 -3.95 -5.39
N GLY A 185 -19.63 -4.49 -5.80
CA GLY A 185 -19.27 -4.62 -7.22
C GLY A 185 -20.23 -5.50 -8.01
N LEU A 186 -20.63 -6.65 -7.46
CA LEU A 186 -21.64 -7.54 -8.06
C LEU A 186 -22.99 -6.86 -8.23
N ARG A 187 -23.48 -6.13 -7.22
CA ARG A 187 -24.72 -5.34 -7.34
C ARG A 187 -24.63 -4.31 -8.46
N ALA A 188 -23.46 -3.67 -8.63
CA ALA A 188 -23.26 -2.74 -9.72
C ALA A 188 -23.29 -3.40 -11.11
N LEU A 189 -23.01 -4.71 -11.19
CA LEU A 189 -23.14 -5.54 -12.39
C LEU A 189 -24.53 -6.18 -12.55
N GLY A 190 -25.48 -5.88 -11.66
CA GLY A 190 -26.85 -6.40 -11.68
C GLY A 190 -27.05 -7.70 -10.89
N GLU A 191 -26.02 -8.20 -10.19
CA GLU A 191 -26.07 -9.44 -9.42
C GLU A 191 -26.39 -9.15 -7.94
N ASN A 192 -27.50 -9.70 -7.44
CA ASN A 192 -27.95 -9.50 -6.05
C ASN A 192 -27.68 -10.70 -5.13
N SER A 193 -27.14 -11.78 -5.67
CA SER A 193 -26.85 -13.02 -4.95
C SER A 193 -25.41 -13.45 -5.24
N LEU A 194 -24.77 -14.09 -4.25
CA LEU A 194 -23.51 -14.81 -4.45
C LEU A 194 -23.74 -16.23 -4.96
N SER A 195 -24.97 -16.74 -4.85
CA SER A 195 -25.30 -18.11 -5.28
C SER A 195 -25.13 -18.24 -6.79
N GLY A 196 -24.30 -19.19 -7.21
CA GLY A 196 -24.00 -19.46 -8.62
C GLY A 196 -23.00 -18.50 -9.27
N ILE A 197 -22.47 -17.51 -8.54
CA ILE A 197 -21.38 -16.66 -9.02
C ILE A 197 -20.09 -17.47 -9.04
N ARG A 198 -19.40 -17.50 -10.19
CA ARG A 198 -18.10 -18.19 -10.32
C ARG A 198 -16.98 -17.26 -9.87
N VAL A 199 -16.20 -17.67 -8.89
CA VAL A 199 -15.09 -16.90 -8.34
C VAL A 199 -13.78 -17.67 -8.46
N ALA A 200 -12.78 -17.05 -9.11
CA ALA A 200 -11.42 -17.56 -9.18
C ALA A 200 -10.53 -16.82 -8.18
N ILE A 201 -9.91 -17.54 -7.24
CA ILE A 201 -9.05 -16.95 -6.21
C ILE A 201 -7.59 -17.33 -6.46
N GLN A 202 -6.75 -16.31 -6.70
CA GLN A 202 -5.31 -16.51 -6.82
C GLN A 202 -4.66 -16.29 -5.45
N GLY A 203 -4.24 -17.36 -4.81
CA GLY A 203 -3.59 -17.37 -3.50
C GLY A 203 -4.54 -17.78 -2.38
N LEU A 204 -4.16 -18.83 -1.65
CA LEU A 204 -4.86 -19.41 -0.50
C LEU A 204 -4.12 -19.13 0.82
N GLY A 205 -3.51 -17.95 0.91
CA GLY A 205 -2.92 -17.43 2.14
C GLY A 205 -3.98 -16.97 3.15
N ALA A 206 -3.56 -16.17 4.14
CA ALA A 206 -4.40 -15.75 5.26
C ALA A 206 -5.70 -15.03 4.86
N VAL A 207 -5.72 -14.31 3.73
CA VAL A 207 -6.92 -13.66 3.19
C VAL A 207 -7.69 -14.60 2.28
N GLY A 208 -7.02 -15.18 1.29
CA GLY A 208 -7.67 -15.96 0.23
C GLY A 208 -8.39 -17.20 0.73
N LEU A 209 -7.84 -17.90 1.73
CA LEU A 209 -8.46 -19.09 2.31
C LEU A 209 -9.78 -18.74 3.02
N VAL A 210 -9.80 -17.63 3.77
CA VAL A 210 -11.01 -17.14 4.46
C VAL A 210 -12.04 -16.67 3.43
N LEU A 211 -11.61 -15.90 2.44
CA LEU A 211 -12.49 -15.40 1.38
C LEU A 211 -13.15 -16.54 0.61
N ALA A 212 -12.36 -17.57 0.23
CA ALA A 212 -12.85 -18.76 -0.46
C ALA A 212 -13.95 -19.46 0.33
N ARG A 213 -13.68 -19.76 1.62
CA ARG A 213 -14.66 -20.38 2.52
C ARG A 213 -15.94 -19.56 2.61
N ARG A 214 -15.84 -18.25 2.83
CA ARG A 214 -17.00 -17.36 2.99
C ARG A 214 -17.85 -17.24 1.72
N LEU A 215 -17.21 -17.29 0.56
CA LEU A 215 -17.88 -17.31 -0.73
C LEU A 215 -18.62 -18.64 -0.96
N GLN A 216 -17.99 -19.79 -0.66
CA GLN A 216 -18.66 -21.10 -0.71
C GLN A 216 -19.85 -21.19 0.26
N GLU A 217 -19.69 -20.72 1.49
CA GLU A 217 -20.78 -20.62 2.48
C GLU A 217 -21.95 -19.76 1.98
N SER A 218 -21.67 -18.80 1.09
CA SER A 218 -22.67 -17.94 0.45
C SER A 218 -23.22 -18.51 -0.87
N GLY A 219 -22.82 -19.72 -1.26
CA GLY A 219 -23.29 -20.44 -2.45
C GLY A 219 -22.56 -20.11 -3.75
N ALA A 220 -21.43 -19.40 -3.69
CA ALA A 220 -20.59 -19.15 -4.86
C ALA A 220 -19.85 -20.43 -5.29
N ASP A 221 -19.60 -20.57 -6.58
CA ASP A 221 -18.74 -21.60 -7.15
C ASP A 221 -17.30 -21.09 -7.12
N VAL A 222 -16.43 -21.72 -6.33
CA VAL A 222 -15.10 -21.20 -6.03
C VAL A 222 -14.03 -22.17 -6.51
N VAL A 223 -13.20 -21.68 -7.43
CA VAL A 223 -11.93 -22.32 -7.79
C VAL A 223 -10.77 -21.47 -7.25
N ALA A 224 -9.67 -22.12 -6.91
CA ALA A 224 -8.49 -21.42 -6.41
C ALA A 224 -7.19 -22.05 -6.88
N ALA A 225 -6.11 -21.28 -6.77
CA ALA A 225 -4.76 -21.79 -6.99
C ALA A 225 -3.77 -21.16 -6.00
N ASP A 226 -2.81 -21.95 -5.54
CA ASP A 226 -1.65 -21.48 -4.78
C ASP A 226 -0.42 -22.29 -5.19
N THR A 227 0.77 -21.71 -5.02
CA THR A 227 2.05 -22.40 -5.26
C THR A 227 2.52 -23.21 -4.05
N SER A 228 1.97 -22.94 -2.86
CA SER A 228 2.30 -23.64 -1.62
C SER A 228 1.45 -24.90 -1.47
N SER A 229 2.11 -26.06 -1.33
CA SER A 229 1.42 -27.33 -1.08
C SER A 229 0.57 -27.29 0.20
N GLU A 230 1.07 -26.64 1.26
CA GLU A 230 0.33 -26.49 2.52
C GLU A 230 -0.95 -25.66 2.36
N ALA A 231 -0.89 -24.59 1.56
CA ALA A 231 -2.07 -23.76 1.29
C ALA A 231 -3.09 -24.52 0.44
N CYS A 232 -2.63 -25.28 -0.55
CA CYS A 232 -3.46 -26.17 -1.36
C CYS A 232 -4.14 -27.26 -0.52
N GLU A 233 -3.40 -27.94 0.36
CA GLU A 233 -3.96 -28.95 1.28
C GLU A 233 -5.05 -28.37 2.17
N LYS A 234 -4.84 -27.17 2.72
CA LYS A 234 -5.85 -26.43 3.48
C LYS A 234 -7.08 -26.09 2.63
N GLY A 235 -6.87 -25.69 1.38
CA GLY A 235 -7.96 -25.41 0.44
C GLY A 235 -8.82 -26.64 0.16
N VAL A 236 -8.19 -27.77 -0.16
CA VAL A 236 -8.87 -29.05 -0.42
C VAL A 236 -9.62 -29.54 0.83
N ALA A 237 -9.05 -29.37 2.02
CA ALA A 237 -9.71 -29.73 3.27
C ALA A 237 -11.00 -28.91 3.54
N LEU A 238 -11.11 -27.72 2.94
CA LEU A 238 -12.31 -26.88 2.97
C LEU A 238 -13.27 -27.18 1.80
N GLY A 239 -12.93 -28.11 0.90
CA GLY A 239 -13.71 -28.44 -0.28
C GLY A 239 -13.58 -27.41 -1.41
N ILE A 240 -12.47 -26.68 -1.49
CA ILE A 240 -12.19 -25.73 -2.58
C ILE A 240 -11.57 -26.50 -3.75
N ASP A 241 -12.10 -26.28 -4.96
CA ASP A 241 -11.56 -26.87 -6.17
C ASP A 241 -10.28 -26.15 -6.59
N LEU A 242 -9.20 -26.91 -6.78
CA LEU A 242 -7.91 -26.38 -7.16
C LEU A 242 -7.66 -26.47 -8.67
N VAL A 243 -7.08 -25.41 -9.23
CA VAL A 243 -6.61 -25.36 -10.62
C VAL A 243 -5.11 -25.09 -10.68
N ASP A 244 -4.52 -25.24 -11.87
CA ASP A 244 -3.11 -24.91 -12.07
C ASP A 244 -2.86 -23.41 -11.81
N PRO A 245 -1.84 -23.03 -11.02
CA PRO A 245 -1.50 -21.62 -10.79
C PRO A 245 -1.20 -20.80 -12.05
N GLY A 246 -0.76 -21.42 -13.13
CA GLY A 246 -0.54 -20.79 -14.43
C GLY A 246 -1.83 -20.46 -15.20
N ASP A 247 -2.93 -21.12 -14.84
CA ASP A 247 -4.22 -21.01 -15.52
C ASP A 247 -5.24 -20.18 -14.73
N ILE A 248 -4.97 -19.87 -13.44
CA ILE A 248 -5.93 -19.18 -12.55
C ILE A 248 -6.40 -17.82 -13.09
N LEU A 249 -5.51 -17.03 -13.70
CA LEU A 249 -5.85 -15.72 -14.25
C LEU A 249 -6.73 -15.82 -15.52
N ALA A 250 -6.67 -16.96 -16.21
CA ALA A 250 -7.42 -17.20 -17.44
C ALA A 250 -8.70 -18.02 -17.21
N GLN A 251 -9.08 -18.29 -15.96
CA GLN A 251 -10.32 -19.02 -15.66
C GLN A 251 -11.54 -18.23 -16.12
N GLU A 252 -12.50 -18.93 -16.71
CA GLU A 252 -13.82 -18.38 -16.98
C GLU A 252 -14.58 -18.22 -15.66
N CYS A 253 -14.71 -16.98 -15.20
CA CYS A 253 -15.32 -16.68 -13.91
C CYS A 253 -16.07 -15.34 -13.97
N ASP A 254 -16.99 -15.10 -13.04
CA ASP A 254 -17.61 -13.78 -12.90
C ASP A 254 -16.69 -12.81 -12.14
N VAL A 255 -15.94 -13.35 -11.18
CA VAL A 255 -15.02 -12.58 -10.32
C VAL A 255 -13.66 -13.24 -10.25
N LEU A 256 -12.61 -12.49 -10.57
CA LEU A 256 -11.23 -12.85 -10.27
C LEU A 256 -10.76 -12.09 -9.01
N ALA A 257 -10.28 -12.81 -8.00
CA ALA A 257 -9.79 -12.25 -6.74
C ALA A 257 -8.28 -12.55 -6.53
N PRO A 258 -7.40 -11.63 -6.95
CA PRO A 258 -5.98 -11.74 -6.63
C PRO A 258 -5.69 -11.52 -5.13
N CYS A 259 -5.21 -12.55 -4.46
CA CYS A 259 -4.93 -12.58 -3.01
C CYS A 259 -3.47 -12.93 -2.68
N ALA A 260 -2.62 -13.19 -3.68
CA ALA A 260 -1.22 -13.59 -3.50
C ALA A 260 -0.22 -12.42 -3.61
N LEU A 261 -0.03 -11.90 -4.83
CA LEU A 261 1.06 -10.99 -5.18
C LEU A 261 0.55 -9.72 -5.85
N GLY A 262 1.34 -8.65 -5.72
CA GLY A 262 1.18 -7.44 -6.55
C GLY A 262 1.69 -7.66 -7.97
N GLY A 263 1.31 -6.77 -8.88
CA GLY A 263 1.77 -6.74 -10.28
C GLY A 263 1.27 -7.87 -11.17
N VAL A 264 0.32 -8.68 -10.70
CA VAL A 264 -0.23 -9.82 -11.46
C VAL A 264 -1.11 -9.38 -12.62
N LEU A 265 -1.64 -8.15 -12.60
CA LEU A 265 -2.40 -7.54 -13.69
C LEU A 265 -1.49 -6.61 -14.50
N HIS A 266 -1.01 -7.11 -15.63
CA HIS A 266 -0.06 -6.45 -16.52
C HIS A 266 -0.44 -6.66 -17.99
N ASP A 267 0.33 -6.06 -18.90
CA ASP A 267 0.03 -6.00 -20.34
C ASP A 267 -0.14 -7.37 -21.02
N LEU A 268 0.36 -8.45 -20.42
CA LEU A 268 0.25 -9.82 -20.96
C LEU A 268 -0.81 -10.67 -20.24
N SER A 269 -1.16 -10.34 -18.99
CA SER A 269 -2.18 -11.10 -18.24
C SER A 269 -3.58 -10.55 -18.49
N ILE A 270 -3.73 -9.22 -18.60
CA ILE A 270 -5.03 -8.57 -18.77
C ILE A 270 -5.77 -9.03 -20.03
N PRO A 271 -5.14 -9.17 -21.21
CA PRO A 271 -5.83 -9.67 -22.41
C PRO A 271 -6.32 -11.12 -22.31
N ARG A 272 -5.84 -11.89 -21.33
CA ARG A 272 -6.21 -13.30 -21.11
C ARG A 272 -7.35 -13.48 -20.12
N LEU A 273 -7.85 -12.39 -19.52
CA LEU A 273 -8.88 -12.48 -18.49
C LEU A 273 -10.24 -12.79 -19.14
N HIS A 274 -10.92 -13.79 -18.58
CA HIS A 274 -12.29 -14.17 -18.94
C HIS A 274 -13.24 -13.87 -17.77
N THR A 275 -13.19 -12.63 -17.27
CA THR A 275 -13.93 -12.21 -16.06
C THR A 275 -14.70 -10.91 -16.26
N ARG A 276 -15.74 -10.71 -15.45
CA ARG A 276 -16.54 -9.46 -15.43
C ARG A 276 -16.02 -8.47 -14.40
N MET A 277 -15.42 -8.97 -13.32
CA MET A 277 -14.92 -8.15 -12.22
C MET A 277 -13.58 -8.66 -11.69
N VAL A 278 -12.67 -7.75 -11.39
CA VAL A 278 -11.45 -8.04 -10.64
C VAL A 278 -11.56 -7.40 -9.26
N ALA A 279 -11.52 -8.24 -8.22
CA ALA A 279 -11.69 -7.88 -6.81
C ALA A 279 -10.40 -8.20 -6.01
N PRO A 280 -9.35 -7.39 -6.17
CA PRO A 280 -8.02 -7.66 -5.60
C PRO A 280 -7.96 -7.45 -4.09
N CYS A 281 -7.55 -8.49 -3.36
CA CYS A 281 -7.22 -8.41 -1.94
C CYS A 281 -5.72 -8.19 -1.69
N ALA A 282 -4.87 -8.54 -2.66
CA ALA A 282 -3.45 -8.23 -2.62
C ALA A 282 -3.17 -6.74 -2.87
N ASN A 283 -2.04 -6.24 -2.37
CA ASN A 283 -1.62 -4.85 -2.57
C ASN A 283 -0.91 -4.66 -3.92
N ASN A 284 -1.18 -3.55 -4.60
CA ASN A 284 -0.54 -3.13 -5.85
C ASN A 284 -0.70 -4.16 -6.98
N THR A 285 -1.93 -4.65 -7.21
CA THR A 285 -2.19 -5.73 -8.17
C THR A 285 -1.99 -5.34 -9.63
N LEU A 286 -2.18 -4.06 -9.96
CA LEU A 286 -1.83 -3.48 -11.26
C LEU A 286 -0.32 -3.25 -11.35
N ALA A 287 0.33 -3.78 -12.38
CA ALA A 287 1.79 -3.66 -12.56
C ALA A 287 2.23 -2.26 -13.04
N GLY A 288 1.35 -1.55 -13.74
CA GLY A 288 1.64 -0.30 -14.41
C GLY A 288 0.43 0.65 -14.47
N PRO A 289 0.68 1.93 -14.77
CA PRO A 289 -0.33 2.98 -14.71
C PRO A 289 -1.46 2.81 -15.74
N ASN A 290 -1.18 2.12 -16.86
CA ASN A 290 -2.14 1.93 -17.95
C ASN A 290 -3.01 0.68 -17.77
N ASN A 291 -2.70 -0.19 -16.81
CA ASN A 291 -3.39 -1.47 -16.66
C ASN A 291 -4.85 -1.30 -16.21
N ALA A 292 -5.19 -0.26 -15.45
CA ALA A 292 -6.58 0.06 -15.14
C ALA A 292 -7.37 0.40 -16.41
N ALA A 293 -6.79 1.20 -17.31
CA ALA A 293 -7.45 1.56 -18.58
C ALA A 293 -7.60 0.37 -19.52
N GLN A 294 -6.69 -0.61 -19.48
CA GLN A 294 -6.83 -1.85 -20.23
C GLN A 294 -7.99 -2.71 -19.71
N LEU A 295 -8.18 -2.80 -18.39
CA LEU A 295 -9.34 -3.48 -17.79
C LEU A 295 -10.65 -2.79 -18.21
N ASP A 296 -10.70 -1.46 -18.13
CA ASP A 296 -11.87 -0.69 -18.57
C ASP A 296 -12.20 -0.91 -20.06
N ALA A 297 -11.17 -0.96 -20.92
CA ALA A 297 -11.34 -1.22 -22.35
C ALA A 297 -11.89 -2.62 -22.66
N LEU A 298 -11.67 -3.59 -21.77
CA LEU A 298 -12.25 -4.93 -21.84
C LEU A 298 -13.63 -5.01 -21.17
N GLY A 299 -14.13 -3.90 -20.60
CA GLY A 299 -15.38 -3.89 -19.83
C GLY A 299 -15.29 -4.63 -18.49
N VAL A 300 -14.08 -4.86 -17.98
CA VAL A 300 -13.84 -5.55 -16.72
C VAL A 300 -13.87 -4.53 -15.58
N LEU A 301 -14.82 -4.70 -14.65
CA LEU A 301 -14.91 -3.84 -13.48
C LEU A 301 -13.74 -4.12 -12.52
N TYR A 302 -12.82 -3.18 -12.39
CA TYR A 302 -11.76 -3.26 -11.37
C TYR A 302 -12.23 -2.62 -10.06
N LEU A 303 -12.15 -3.34 -8.94
CA LEU A 303 -12.32 -2.74 -7.61
C LEU A 303 -10.94 -2.28 -7.10
N PRO A 304 -10.75 -0.99 -6.74
CA PRO A 304 -9.44 -0.52 -6.28
C PRO A 304 -8.95 -1.30 -5.06
N ASP A 305 -7.76 -1.90 -5.17
CA ASP A 305 -7.18 -2.77 -4.14
C ASP A 305 -7.09 -2.10 -2.77
N PHE A 306 -6.58 -0.87 -2.69
CA PHE A 306 -6.45 -0.13 -1.45
C PHE A 306 -7.79 0.22 -0.78
N VAL A 307 -8.91 0.18 -1.50
CA VAL A 307 -10.25 0.28 -0.89
C VAL A 307 -10.69 -1.10 -0.41
N LEU A 308 -10.61 -2.10 -1.29
CA LEU A 308 -11.15 -3.42 -1.04
C LEU A 308 -10.43 -4.14 0.12
N ASN A 309 -9.11 -3.97 0.22
CA ASN A 309 -8.27 -4.64 1.23
C ASN A 309 -8.04 -3.79 2.50
N ALA A 310 -8.97 -2.88 2.81
CA ALA A 310 -8.85 -1.98 3.96
C ALA A 310 -9.22 -2.61 5.31
N GLY A 311 -9.73 -3.85 5.35
CA GLY A 311 -10.31 -4.44 6.56
C GLY A 311 -9.40 -4.42 7.80
N ALA A 312 -8.16 -4.91 7.69
CA ALA A 312 -7.23 -4.88 8.83
C ALA A 312 -6.84 -3.47 9.29
N LEU A 313 -6.83 -2.49 8.38
CA LEU A 313 -6.58 -1.10 8.75
C LEU A 313 -7.76 -0.52 9.51
N ILE A 314 -8.98 -0.72 9.01
CA ILE A 314 -10.21 -0.29 9.68
C ILE A 314 -10.24 -0.88 11.08
N GLU A 315 -9.96 -2.17 11.20
CA GLU A 315 -10.01 -2.81 12.52
C GLU A 315 -8.96 -2.27 13.49
N GLY A 316 -7.69 -2.28 13.05
CA GLY A 316 -6.59 -1.83 13.90
C GLY A 316 -6.72 -0.37 14.31
N ALA A 317 -7.16 0.50 13.39
CA ALA A 317 -7.35 1.92 13.68
C ALA A 317 -8.59 2.18 14.54
N GLY A 318 -9.69 1.45 14.30
CA GLY A 318 -10.89 1.52 15.14
C GLY A 318 -10.58 1.16 16.59
N HIS A 319 -9.91 0.02 16.81
CA HIS A 319 -9.49 -0.39 18.14
C HIS A 319 -8.50 0.59 18.79
N ASP A 320 -7.52 1.11 18.04
CA ASP A 320 -6.58 2.12 18.55
C ASP A 320 -7.29 3.41 18.99
N ALA A 321 -8.39 3.80 18.33
CA ALA A 321 -9.12 5.02 18.63
C ALA A 321 -10.10 4.87 19.80
N SER A 322 -10.88 3.79 19.86
CA SER A 322 -11.99 3.63 20.83
C SER A 322 -11.80 2.49 21.84
N GLY A 323 -10.86 1.56 21.62
CA GLY A 323 -10.74 0.31 22.39
C GLY A 323 -11.97 -0.62 22.29
N GLN A 324 -12.97 -0.23 21.51
CA GLN A 324 -14.23 -0.92 21.24
C GLN A 324 -14.48 -0.87 19.75
N SER A 325 -15.14 -1.90 19.22
CA SER A 325 -15.34 -1.96 17.79
C SER A 325 -16.64 -2.66 17.40
N ASP A 326 -17.33 -2.06 16.43
CA ASP A 326 -18.48 -2.65 15.75
C ASP A 326 -18.03 -3.08 14.36
N TRP A 327 -17.33 -4.21 14.33
CA TRP A 327 -16.59 -4.61 13.15
C TRP A 327 -17.46 -4.87 11.92
N GLU A 328 -18.69 -5.33 12.13
CA GLU A 328 -19.60 -5.57 11.01
C GLU A 328 -19.99 -4.24 10.36
N LYS A 329 -20.35 -3.24 11.18
CA LYS A 329 -20.67 -1.90 10.69
C LYS A 329 -19.47 -1.22 10.04
N GLU A 330 -18.31 -1.31 10.66
CA GLU A 330 -17.07 -0.69 10.17
C GLU A 330 -16.62 -1.30 8.84
N LEU A 331 -16.58 -2.63 8.73
CA LEU A 331 -16.21 -3.32 7.48
C LEU A 331 -17.25 -3.16 6.39
N ARG A 332 -18.54 -3.05 6.73
CA ARG A 332 -19.60 -2.74 5.76
C ARG A 332 -19.34 -1.43 5.02
N GLY A 333 -18.70 -0.47 5.69
CA GLY A 333 -18.27 0.80 5.08
C GLY A 333 -17.40 0.63 3.82
N ILE A 334 -16.63 -0.46 3.72
CA ILE A 334 -15.89 -0.79 2.48
C ILE A 334 -16.85 -0.95 1.30
N GLY A 335 -17.98 -1.63 1.49
CA GLY A 335 -19.01 -1.79 0.47
C GLY A 335 -19.65 -0.48 0.06
N ASP A 336 -19.85 0.44 1.00
CA ASP A 336 -20.40 1.77 0.73
C ASP A 336 -19.40 2.62 -0.08
N THR A 337 -18.12 2.63 0.31
CA THR A 337 -17.06 3.30 -0.45
C THR A 337 -16.91 2.72 -1.85
N VAL A 338 -16.92 1.39 -2.02
CA VAL A 338 -16.88 0.76 -3.35
C VAL A 338 -18.08 1.20 -4.20
N THR A 339 -19.27 1.24 -3.61
CA THR A 339 -20.49 1.70 -4.31
C THR A 339 -20.33 3.14 -4.80
N GLU A 340 -19.83 4.04 -3.96
CA GLU A 340 -19.61 5.43 -4.32
C GLU A 340 -18.51 5.59 -5.39
N VAL A 341 -17.40 4.87 -5.27
CA VAL A 341 -16.33 4.86 -6.28
C VAL A 341 -16.86 4.44 -7.64
N ILE A 342 -17.66 3.37 -7.71
CA ILE A 342 -18.25 2.89 -8.98
C ILE A 342 -19.23 3.92 -9.53
N ARG A 343 -20.06 4.52 -8.67
CA ARG A 343 -21.02 5.56 -9.07
C ARG A 343 -20.30 6.77 -9.68
N ARG A 344 -19.24 7.26 -9.05
CA ARG A 344 -18.39 8.37 -9.53
C ARG A 344 -17.68 8.02 -10.83
N ALA A 345 -17.07 6.83 -10.91
CA ALA A 345 -16.40 6.34 -12.11
C ALA A 345 -17.33 6.36 -13.34
N ARG A 346 -18.59 5.92 -13.16
CA ARG A 346 -19.62 5.95 -14.20
C ARG A 346 -20.05 7.39 -14.55
N ALA A 347 -20.31 8.21 -13.54
CA ALA A 347 -20.73 9.60 -13.74
C ALA A 347 -19.68 10.43 -14.50
N ASP A 348 -18.41 10.24 -14.15
CA ASP A 348 -17.29 11.02 -14.69
C ASP A 348 -16.61 10.35 -15.90
N SER A 349 -17.14 9.20 -16.34
CA SER A 349 -16.59 8.39 -17.44
C SER A 349 -15.08 8.12 -17.29
N CYS A 350 -14.68 7.64 -16.12
CA CYS A 350 -13.28 7.34 -15.81
C CYS A 350 -13.12 6.01 -15.06
N SER A 351 -11.87 5.54 -14.93
CA SER A 351 -11.57 4.31 -14.21
C SER A 351 -11.94 4.42 -12.72
N THR A 352 -12.32 3.31 -12.11
CA THR A 352 -12.56 3.23 -10.66
C THR A 352 -11.34 3.65 -9.84
N LEU A 353 -10.13 3.36 -10.34
CA LEU A 353 -8.88 3.81 -9.72
C LEU A 353 -8.76 5.33 -9.69
N LYS A 354 -9.13 6.01 -10.79
CA LYS A 354 -9.12 7.46 -10.88
C LYS A 354 -10.21 8.07 -10.00
N ALA A 355 -11.43 7.52 -10.05
CA ALA A 355 -12.55 7.95 -9.22
C ALA A 355 -12.23 7.84 -7.72
N ALA A 356 -11.63 6.73 -7.28
CA ALA A 356 -11.23 6.56 -5.87
C ALA A 356 -10.19 7.60 -5.42
N ARG A 357 -9.22 7.94 -6.28
CA ARG A 357 -8.22 8.98 -5.97
C ARG A 357 -8.84 10.38 -5.92
N HIS A 358 -9.77 10.68 -6.82
CA HIS A 358 -10.51 11.94 -6.79
C HIS A 358 -11.35 12.04 -5.51
N LEU A 359 -12.12 11.00 -5.19
CA LEU A 359 -12.92 10.93 -3.97
C LEU A 359 -12.06 11.15 -2.71
N ALA A 360 -10.92 10.48 -2.60
CA ALA A 360 -10.00 10.68 -1.48
C ALA A 360 -9.47 12.13 -1.41
N SER A 361 -9.20 12.75 -2.56
CA SER A 361 -8.70 14.12 -2.62
C SER A 361 -9.78 15.14 -2.23
N GLU A 362 -11.03 14.93 -2.65
CA GLU A 362 -12.20 15.71 -2.24
C GLU A 362 -12.39 15.62 -0.72
N MET A 363 -12.45 14.40 -0.17
CA MET A 363 -12.61 14.18 1.27
C MET A 363 -11.51 14.85 2.10
N LEU A 364 -10.25 14.75 1.66
CA LEU A 364 -9.13 15.41 2.34
C LEU A 364 -9.21 16.95 2.27
N ALA A 365 -9.69 17.50 1.16
CA ALA A 365 -9.84 18.95 1.01
C ALA A 365 -10.99 19.49 1.86
N ASP A 366 -12.11 18.77 1.88
CA ASP A 366 -13.29 19.12 2.67
C ASP A 366 -12.97 19.15 4.16
N GLU A 367 -12.26 18.14 4.68
CA GLU A 367 -11.83 18.11 6.09
C GLU A 367 -10.91 19.28 6.44
N LYS A 368 -9.95 19.63 5.55
CA LYS A 368 -9.09 20.80 5.76
C LYS A 368 -9.86 22.13 5.72
N SER A 369 -10.92 22.22 4.92
CA SER A 369 -11.76 23.41 4.86
C SER A 369 -12.61 23.61 6.12
N LEU A 370 -13.00 22.52 6.78
CA LEU A 370 -13.73 22.53 8.05
C LEU A 370 -12.84 22.89 9.25
N GLU A 371 -11.53 22.70 9.14
CA GLU A 371 -10.54 23.03 10.18
C GLU A 371 -10.06 24.50 10.15
N VAL A 372 -10.38 25.27 9.10
CA VAL A 372 -10.12 26.72 9.05
C VAL A 372 -11.35 27.46 9.61
N PRO A 373 -11.28 28.13 10.78
CA PRO A 373 -12.39 28.93 11.28
C PRO A 373 -12.73 30.04 10.28
N ALA A 374 -14.02 30.27 10.06
CA ALA A 374 -14.55 31.34 9.20
C ALA A 374 -14.28 32.78 9.70
N GLU A 375 -13.31 33.00 10.58
CA GLU A 375 -12.96 34.29 11.16
C GLU A 375 -11.51 34.68 10.84
N VAL A 376 -11.23 34.98 9.57
CA VAL A 376 -10.24 36.01 9.20
C VAL A 376 -10.74 36.72 7.95
N ALA A 377 -11.89 37.38 8.07
CA ALA A 377 -12.39 38.32 7.08
C ALA A 377 -12.91 39.58 7.77
N GLU A 378 -12.06 40.24 8.56
CA GLU A 378 -12.18 41.68 8.74
C GLU A 378 -10.98 42.35 8.06
N PRO A 379 -11.22 43.19 7.04
CA PRO A 379 -10.19 44.11 6.59
C PRO A 379 -10.08 45.17 7.68
N VAL A 380 -9.03 45.11 8.49
CA VAL A 380 -8.67 46.26 9.32
C VAL A 380 -8.15 47.33 8.37
N GLY A 381 -9.07 48.17 7.90
CA GLY A 381 -8.79 49.44 7.27
C GLY A 381 -9.28 50.57 8.16
N ALA A 382 -8.34 51.37 8.65
CA ALA A 382 -8.42 52.83 8.83
C ALA A 382 -7.06 53.34 9.32
#